data_AF-A0A661NDM5-F1
#
_entry.id   AF-A0A661NDM5-F1
#
_cell.length_a   1.000
_cell.length_b   1.000
_cell.length_c   1.000
_cell.angle_alpha   90.00
_cell.angle_beta   90.00
_cell.angle_gamma   90.00
#
_symmetry.space_group_name_H-M   'P 1'
#
loop_
_entity.id
_entity.type
_entity.pdbx_description
1 polymer ?
#
loop_
_entity_poly.entity_id
_entity_poly.type
_entity_poly.pdbx_seq_one_letter_code
_entity_poly.pdbx_strand_id
1 'polypeptide(L)'
;GPSGPAAAEYKKLLGDEEPWERYVEALQSHLSGVQRGELTDPQPQDTYLALARTQHEVLMLVEDAMTTLREGLAACDNDLVLQRELADRLGATGRVDEAVAEYRRILATDLTNEEVWRGMARCYHEAGRLPEAGVVLAPLLVFGVGTDKETRIAQQRRVRPGWAQPDSLDGAALQAISAGEQGEETRIETLLTIISEGIAKLYPPDFDSYGVSSRDRIAERADHPLRSLCDELAKAFGVTDYDLYIHGSPTTDVVAEVGQPPAIMVPQFVSDVPLAERVFIVARAFALLARDMHPVVTLGRRELGRLVAAALQGVAPGYGADRYTQDELTRLHKRLIKALSRRNRKALEQAAAQLLTEPAVDFDRWGQTVELTSARAAALVANDLPAAIAALRRTGATLPNVEGAALVHGSVTVTDLLHFWASEAAFECRRAAGIL
;
A
#
# COMPACT_ATOMS: atom_id res chain seq x y z
N GLY A 1 41.56 7.91 5.58
CA GLY A 1 40.14 8.28 5.75
C GLY A 1 40.00 9.56 6.57
N PRO A 2 38.89 10.28 6.43
CA PRO A 2 38.64 11.60 7.01
C PRO A 2 38.45 11.60 8.53
N SER A 3 38.25 10.42 9.13
CA SER A 3 38.11 10.19 10.57
C SER A 3 39.45 9.87 11.25
N GLY A 4 40.55 9.84 10.50
CA GLY A 4 41.89 9.54 11.02
C GLY A 4 42.58 10.74 11.70
N PRO A 5 43.59 10.50 12.54
CA PRO A 5 44.32 11.56 13.25
C PRO A 5 45.04 12.53 12.28
N ALA A 6 45.56 12.03 11.15
CA ALA A 6 46.18 12.88 10.13
C ALA A 6 45.16 13.83 9.47
N ALA A 7 43.93 13.36 9.23
CA ALA A 7 42.87 14.22 8.70
C ALA A 7 42.43 15.27 9.72
N ALA A 8 42.41 14.93 11.02
CA ALA A 8 42.10 15.89 12.08
C ALA A 8 43.14 17.01 12.19
N GLU A 9 44.44 16.70 12.08
CA GLU A 9 45.49 17.74 12.03
C GLU A 9 45.42 18.55 10.73
N TYR A 10 45.22 17.90 9.57
CA TYR A 10 45.12 18.60 8.29
C TYR A 10 43.93 19.57 8.25
N LYS A 11 42.77 19.19 8.81
CA LYS A 11 41.58 20.05 8.93
C LYS A 11 41.83 21.36 9.70
N LYS A 12 42.80 21.39 10.62
CA LYS A 12 43.15 22.62 11.36
C LYS A 12 43.89 23.65 10.49
N LEU A 13 44.50 23.20 9.40
CA LEU A 13 45.25 24.05 8.46
C LEU A 13 44.37 24.59 7.33
N LEU A 14 43.14 24.05 7.18
CA LEU A 14 42.23 24.43 6.09
C LEU A 14 41.71 25.86 6.25
N GLY A 15 41.64 26.59 5.14
CA GLY A 15 41.27 27.99 5.09
C GLY A 15 42.47 28.87 4.76
N ASP A 16 43.08 29.49 5.77
CA ASP A 16 44.11 30.50 5.58
C ASP A 16 45.47 29.92 5.14
N GLU A 17 45.81 28.69 5.57
CA GLU A 17 47.12 28.07 5.31
C GLU A 17 47.07 27.05 4.17
N GLU A 18 45.99 26.25 4.07
CA GLU A 18 45.79 25.25 3.02
C GLU A 18 44.43 25.41 2.33
N PRO A 19 44.38 25.40 0.99
CA PRO A 19 43.14 25.51 0.23
C PRO A 19 42.29 24.24 0.35
N TRP A 20 40.97 24.42 0.34
CA TRP A 20 40.00 23.33 0.46
C TRP A 20 40.01 22.38 -0.75
N GLU A 21 40.43 22.84 -1.92
CA GLU A 21 40.62 22.03 -3.13
C GLU A 21 41.66 20.92 -2.92
N ARG A 22 42.76 21.21 -2.20
CA ARG A 22 43.75 20.18 -1.87
C ARG A 22 43.21 19.13 -0.92
N TYR A 23 42.30 19.51 -0.01
CA TYR A 23 41.62 18.55 0.85
C TYR A 23 40.73 17.62 0.03
N VAL A 24 39.99 18.17 -0.93
CA VAL A 24 39.18 17.40 -1.88
C VAL A 24 40.05 16.42 -2.68
N GLU A 25 41.17 16.89 -3.25
CA GLU A 25 42.12 16.03 -3.97
C GLU A 25 42.67 14.90 -3.10
N ALA A 26 43.00 15.19 -1.84
CA ALA A 26 43.47 14.19 -0.89
C ALA A 26 42.41 13.11 -0.58
N LEU A 27 41.14 13.50 -0.44
CA LEU A 27 40.03 12.56 -0.24
C LEU A 27 39.78 11.70 -1.50
N GLN A 28 39.81 12.31 -2.68
CA GLN A 28 39.69 11.59 -3.96
C GLN A 28 40.84 10.60 -4.18
N SER A 29 42.07 11.00 -3.83
CA SER A 29 43.24 10.13 -3.90
C SER A 29 43.11 8.95 -2.93
N HIS A 30 42.64 9.19 -1.70
CA HIS A 30 42.35 8.12 -0.73
C HIS A 30 41.30 7.14 -1.28
N LEU A 31 40.17 7.62 -1.80
CA LEU A 31 39.14 6.77 -2.42
C LEU A 31 39.68 5.96 -3.60
N SER A 32 40.47 6.59 -4.48
CA SER A 32 41.11 5.94 -5.62
C SER A 32 42.10 4.84 -5.19
N GLY A 33 42.79 5.05 -4.07
CA GLY A 33 43.66 4.04 -3.45
C GLY A 33 42.86 2.86 -2.89
N VAL A 34 41.71 3.12 -2.26
CA VAL A 34 40.80 2.07 -1.76
C VAL A 34 40.24 1.25 -2.92
N GLN A 35 39.74 1.90 -3.98
CA GLN A 35 39.19 1.21 -5.16
C GLN A 35 40.21 0.33 -5.89
N ARG A 36 41.49 0.74 -5.92
CA ARG A 36 42.60 -0.05 -6.48
C ARG A 36 43.10 -1.16 -5.56
N GLY A 37 42.60 -1.25 -4.33
CA GLY A 37 43.07 -2.20 -3.31
C GLY A 37 44.43 -1.85 -2.70
N GLU A 38 44.92 -0.62 -2.89
CA GLU A 38 46.19 -0.12 -2.34
C GLU A 38 46.04 0.32 -0.88
N LEU A 39 44.83 0.75 -0.50
CA LEU A 39 44.48 1.17 0.84
C LEU A 39 43.31 0.33 1.36
N THR A 40 43.32 0.02 2.65
CA THR A 40 42.16 -0.55 3.34
C THR A 40 41.46 0.56 4.09
N ASP A 41 40.21 0.83 3.72
CA ASP A 41 39.32 1.70 4.48
C ASP A 41 38.11 0.88 4.94
N PRO A 42 37.91 0.67 6.25
CA PRO A 42 36.76 -0.06 6.74
C PRO A 42 35.45 0.75 6.65
N GLN A 43 35.53 2.06 6.42
CA GLN A 43 34.38 2.96 6.36
C GLN A 43 34.52 3.96 5.20
N PRO A 44 34.61 3.47 3.95
CA PRO A 44 34.77 4.34 2.78
C PRO A 44 33.62 5.35 2.61
N GLN A 45 32.42 5.03 3.11
CA GLN A 45 31.27 5.92 3.13
C GLN A 45 31.55 7.25 3.86
N ASP A 46 32.35 7.24 4.93
CA ASP A 46 32.73 8.46 5.65
C ASP A 46 33.58 9.38 4.75
N THR A 47 34.45 8.78 3.93
CA THR A 47 35.28 9.52 2.96
C THR A 47 34.43 10.17 1.88
N TYR A 48 33.46 9.44 1.32
CA TYR A 48 32.50 9.98 0.36
C TYR A 48 31.66 11.12 0.97
N LEU A 49 31.16 10.96 2.20
CA LEU A 49 30.42 11.99 2.92
C LEU A 49 31.25 13.26 3.15
N ALA A 50 32.50 13.10 3.63
CA ALA A 50 33.39 14.23 3.87
C ALA A 50 33.70 15.00 2.57
N LEU A 51 33.93 14.28 1.49
CA LEU A 51 34.20 14.85 0.17
C LEU A 51 32.99 15.64 -0.34
N ALA A 52 31.81 15.02 -0.35
CA ALA A 52 30.57 15.65 -0.81
C ALA A 52 30.19 16.89 0.02
N ARG A 53 30.33 16.82 1.35
CA ARG A 53 30.09 17.98 2.23
C ARG A 53 31.05 19.12 1.96
N THR A 54 32.34 18.82 1.77
CA THR A 54 33.34 19.84 1.44
C THR A 54 33.04 20.52 0.10
N GLN A 55 32.73 19.72 -0.93
CA GLN A 55 32.34 20.23 -2.25
C GLN A 55 31.11 21.14 -2.17
N HIS A 56 30.08 20.73 -1.43
CA HIS A 56 28.83 21.49 -1.35
C HIS A 56 28.92 22.71 -0.43
N GLU A 57 29.36 22.55 0.80
CA GLU A 57 29.25 23.57 1.86
C GLU A 57 30.36 24.62 1.78
N VAL A 58 31.54 24.24 1.29
CA VAL A 58 32.71 25.13 1.24
C VAL A 58 32.99 25.61 -0.17
N LEU A 59 33.05 24.68 -1.13
CA LEU A 59 33.42 25.01 -2.51
C LEU A 59 32.21 25.40 -3.37
N MET A 60 30.98 25.23 -2.87
CA MET A 60 29.72 25.50 -3.59
C MET A 60 29.58 24.71 -4.90
N LEU A 61 30.28 23.56 -5.01
CA LEU A 61 30.25 22.63 -6.14
C LEU A 61 29.12 21.62 -5.96
N VAL A 62 27.89 22.09 -6.17
CA VAL A 62 26.66 21.34 -5.86
C VAL A 62 26.53 20.05 -6.68
N GLU A 63 26.75 20.10 -7.99
CA GLU A 63 26.64 18.92 -8.87
C GLU A 63 27.76 17.90 -8.62
N ASP A 64 28.96 18.35 -8.27
CA ASP A 64 30.09 17.47 -7.94
C ASP A 64 29.82 16.71 -6.63
N ALA A 65 29.24 17.39 -5.64
CA ALA A 65 28.81 16.75 -4.40
C ALA A 65 27.76 15.66 -4.66
N MET A 66 26.76 15.92 -5.51
CA MET A 66 25.76 14.91 -5.86
C MET A 66 26.35 13.74 -6.65
N THR A 67 27.30 14.00 -7.55
CA THR A 67 28.02 12.96 -8.30
C THR A 67 28.82 12.08 -7.34
N THR A 68 29.56 12.68 -6.42
CA THR A 68 30.32 11.99 -5.36
C THR A 68 29.42 11.11 -4.51
N LEU A 69 28.23 11.59 -4.10
CA LEU A 69 27.30 10.80 -3.30
C LEU A 69 26.74 9.60 -4.08
N ARG A 70 26.43 9.76 -5.37
CA ARG A 70 25.98 8.65 -6.24
C ARG A 70 27.09 7.60 -6.44
N GLU A 71 28.33 8.04 -6.62
CA GLU A 71 29.49 7.14 -6.69
C GLU A 71 29.68 6.38 -5.37
N GLY A 72 29.55 7.08 -4.24
CA GLY A 72 29.61 6.47 -2.92
C GLY A 72 28.54 5.40 -2.71
N LEU A 73 27.30 5.67 -3.12
CA LEU A 73 26.21 4.69 -3.04
C LEU A 73 26.50 3.42 -3.86
N ALA A 74 27.05 3.58 -5.06
CA ALA A 74 27.45 2.45 -5.90
C ALA A 74 28.62 1.65 -5.31
N ALA A 75 29.54 2.31 -4.60
CA ALA A 75 30.71 1.69 -4.00
C ALA A 75 30.46 1.09 -2.61
N CYS A 76 29.42 1.52 -1.90
CA CYS A 76 29.14 1.17 -0.50
C CYS A 76 27.78 0.45 -0.32
N ASP A 77 27.40 -0.40 -1.28
CA ASP A 77 26.19 -1.25 -1.23
C ASP A 77 24.90 -0.50 -0.83
N ASN A 78 24.69 0.71 -1.38
CA ASN A 78 23.55 1.59 -1.06
C ASN A 78 23.45 1.96 0.42
N ASP A 79 24.57 2.36 1.03
CA ASP A 79 24.61 2.89 2.40
C ASP A 79 23.53 3.97 2.66
N LEU A 80 22.75 3.77 3.73
CA LEU A 80 21.60 4.61 4.05
C LEU A 80 21.99 6.03 4.49
N VAL A 81 23.21 6.22 5.02
CA VAL A 81 23.70 7.55 5.43
C VAL A 81 24.04 8.37 4.19
N LEU A 82 24.75 7.79 3.23
CA LEU A 82 25.01 8.41 1.92
C LEU A 82 23.70 8.71 1.18
N GLN A 83 22.72 7.81 1.25
CA GLN A 83 21.45 7.97 0.56
C GLN A 83 20.65 9.14 1.14
N ARG A 84 20.63 9.26 2.47
CA ARG A 84 19.98 10.39 3.15
C ARG A 84 20.66 11.71 2.82
N GLU A 85 22.00 11.75 2.86
CA GLU A 85 22.75 12.95 2.52
C GLU A 85 22.42 13.39 1.08
N LEU A 86 22.36 12.45 0.12
CA LEU A 86 21.94 12.74 -1.25
C LEU A 86 20.51 13.32 -1.29
N ALA A 87 19.57 12.71 -0.57
CA ALA A 87 18.19 13.20 -0.48
C ALA A 87 18.11 14.62 0.08
N ASP A 88 18.82 14.91 1.18
CA ASP A 88 18.87 16.23 1.82
C ASP A 88 19.41 17.29 0.83
N ARG A 89 20.48 16.98 0.08
CA ARG A 89 21.07 17.91 -0.92
C ARG A 89 20.18 18.12 -2.14
N LEU A 90 19.52 17.07 -2.63
CA LEU A 90 18.51 17.18 -3.69
C LEU A 90 17.36 18.08 -3.24
N GLY A 91 16.89 17.93 -2.00
CA GLY A 91 15.85 18.77 -1.41
C GLY A 91 16.25 20.25 -1.36
N ALA A 92 17.44 20.54 -0.81
CA ALA A 92 17.96 21.90 -0.67
C ALA A 92 18.17 22.63 -2.01
N THR A 93 18.33 21.89 -3.11
CA THR A 93 18.49 22.43 -4.47
C THR A 93 17.18 22.52 -5.25
N GLY A 94 16.05 22.17 -4.63
CA GLY A 94 14.73 22.19 -5.26
C GLY A 94 14.42 20.98 -6.14
N ARG A 95 15.29 19.96 -6.18
CA ARG A 95 15.08 18.68 -6.89
C ARG A 95 14.19 17.75 -6.06
N VAL A 96 12.99 18.23 -5.77
CA VAL A 96 12.07 17.67 -4.76
C VAL A 96 11.67 16.23 -5.07
N ASP A 97 11.30 15.94 -6.33
CA ASP A 97 10.84 14.59 -6.69
C ASP A 97 11.96 13.54 -6.59
N GLU A 98 13.20 13.93 -6.92
CA GLU A 98 14.38 13.06 -6.74
C GLU A 98 14.70 12.86 -5.25
N ALA A 99 14.67 13.92 -4.44
CA ALA A 99 14.88 13.83 -3.00
C ALA A 99 13.87 12.87 -2.34
N VAL A 100 12.59 13.03 -2.68
CA VAL A 100 11.50 12.18 -2.20
C VAL A 100 11.69 10.73 -2.64
N ALA A 101 12.16 10.49 -3.87
CA ALA A 101 12.47 9.14 -4.35
C ALA A 101 13.58 8.48 -3.52
N GLU A 102 14.64 9.21 -3.16
CA GLU A 102 15.70 8.68 -2.28
C GLU A 102 15.18 8.37 -0.88
N TYR A 103 14.41 9.29 -0.26
CA TYR A 103 13.83 9.02 1.06
C TYR A 103 12.88 7.81 1.06
N ARG A 104 12.09 7.60 0.01
CA ARG A 104 11.23 6.40 -0.12
C ARG A 104 12.03 5.11 -0.11
N ARG A 105 13.22 5.09 -0.73
CA ARG A 105 14.11 3.91 -0.72
C ARG A 105 14.65 3.63 0.68
N ILE A 106 14.96 4.68 1.45
CA ILE A 106 15.34 4.51 2.87
C ILE A 106 14.16 3.93 3.68
N LEU A 107 12.95 4.46 3.48
CA LEU A 107 11.74 3.98 4.16
C LEU A 107 11.35 2.55 3.78
N ALA A 108 11.73 2.07 2.60
CA ALA A 108 11.56 0.68 2.21
C ALA A 108 12.35 -0.30 3.11
N THR A 109 13.39 0.22 3.79
CA THR A 109 14.20 -0.55 4.75
C THR A 109 13.72 -0.34 6.18
N ASP A 110 13.42 0.91 6.56
CA ASP A 110 12.94 1.26 7.90
C ASP A 110 11.84 2.33 7.84
N LEU A 111 10.59 1.89 7.93
CA LEU A 111 9.41 2.77 8.00
C LEU A 111 9.32 3.58 9.29
N THR A 112 10.03 3.18 10.34
CA THR A 112 9.97 3.83 11.66
C THR A 112 10.95 4.99 11.77
N ASN A 113 11.77 5.21 10.75
CA ASN A 113 12.72 6.32 10.69
C ASN A 113 12.00 7.67 10.55
N GLU A 114 11.77 8.30 11.69
CA GLU A 114 11.05 9.58 11.77
C GLU A 114 11.77 10.71 11.03
N GLU A 115 13.11 10.72 11.03
CA GLU A 115 13.89 11.79 10.42
C GLU A 115 13.72 11.80 8.90
N VAL A 116 13.54 10.63 8.29
CA VAL A 116 13.28 10.47 6.86
C VAL A 116 11.89 10.99 6.49
N TRP A 117 10.86 10.67 7.27
CA TRP A 117 9.52 11.25 7.08
C TRP A 117 9.54 12.78 7.21
N ARG A 118 10.25 13.31 8.22
CA ARG A 118 10.45 14.76 8.37
C ARG A 118 11.23 15.38 7.21
N GLY A 119 12.21 14.66 6.66
CA GLY A 119 12.96 15.04 5.46
C GLY A 119 12.06 15.21 4.25
N MET A 120 11.26 14.20 3.93
CA MET A 120 10.25 14.28 2.86
C MET A 120 9.28 15.44 3.06
N ALA A 121 8.78 15.62 4.29
CA ALA A 121 7.86 16.71 4.62
C ALA A 121 8.50 18.09 4.40
N ARG A 122 9.77 18.28 4.80
CA ARG A 122 10.52 19.52 4.55
C ARG A 122 10.67 19.79 3.06
N CYS A 123 11.07 18.79 2.26
CA CYS A 123 11.22 18.96 0.81
C CYS A 123 9.92 19.44 0.16
N TYR A 124 8.78 18.82 0.49
CA TYR A 124 7.49 19.28 -0.02
C TYR A 124 7.12 20.67 0.49
N HIS A 125 7.35 20.95 1.77
CA HIS A 125 7.00 22.23 2.37
C HIS A 125 7.79 23.40 1.76
N GLU A 126 9.11 23.25 1.62
CA GLU A 126 10.01 24.26 1.02
C GLU A 126 9.68 24.50 -0.45
N ALA A 127 9.20 23.48 -1.16
CA ALA A 127 8.70 23.58 -2.53
C ALA A 127 7.30 24.19 -2.65
N GLY A 128 6.64 24.54 -1.54
CA GLY A 128 5.26 25.04 -1.53
C GLY A 128 4.19 23.97 -1.79
N ARG A 129 4.56 22.69 -1.84
CA ARG A 129 3.67 21.53 -2.04
C ARG A 129 3.05 21.10 -0.71
N LEU A 130 2.28 22.02 -0.11
CA LEU A 130 1.72 21.86 1.24
C LEU A 130 0.78 20.64 1.39
N PRO A 131 -0.10 20.30 0.43
CA PRO A 131 -0.93 19.10 0.53
C PRO A 131 -0.09 17.81 0.64
N GLU A 132 0.96 17.66 -0.16
CA GLU A 132 1.88 16.52 -0.09
C GLU A 132 2.66 16.46 1.22
N ALA A 133 3.14 17.61 1.70
CA ALA A 133 3.79 17.71 3.02
C ALA A 133 2.85 17.18 4.12
N GLY A 134 1.57 17.56 4.09
CA GLY A 134 0.58 17.07 5.03
C GLY A 134 0.32 15.55 4.94
N VAL A 135 0.34 14.98 3.73
CA VAL A 135 0.22 13.53 3.52
C VAL A 135 1.40 12.80 4.18
N VAL A 136 2.64 13.22 3.90
CA VAL A 136 3.83 12.49 4.40
C VAL A 136 4.12 12.71 5.89
N LEU A 137 3.43 13.64 6.55
CA LEU A 137 3.47 13.80 8.01
C LEU A 137 2.55 12.82 8.76
N ALA A 138 1.56 12.22 8.09
CA ALA A 138 0.59 11.34 8.74
C ALA A 138 1.23 10.12 9.45
N PRO A 139 2.28 9.46 8.93
CA PRO A 139 3.01 8.41 9.65
C PRO A 139 3.54 8.84 11.02
N LEU A 140 4.05 10.08 11.15
CA LEU A 140 4.54 10.59 12.45
C LEU A 140 3.41 10.74 13.47
N LEU A 141 2.20 11.04 13.01
CA LEU A 141 1.00 11.07 13.87
C LEU A 141 0.58 9.66 14.29
N VAL A 142 0.68 8.68 13.38
CA VAL A 142 0.45 7.25 13.70
C VAL A 142 1.46 6.77 14.76
N PHE A 143 2.71 7.21 14.69
CA PHE A 143 3.75 6.84 15.65
C PHE A 143 3.61 7.56 17.00
N GLY A 144 2.81 8.64 17.06
CA GLY A 144 2.66 9.45 18.29
C GLY A 144 3.83 10.41 18.56
N VAL A 145 4.64 10.70 17.54
CA VAL A 145 5.88 11.51 17.64
C VAL A 145 5.81 12.81 16.84
N GLY A 146 4.66 13.10 16.24
CA GLY A 146 4.40 14.37 15.57
C GLY A 146 4.34 15.53 16.55
N THR A 147 5.04 16.61 16.24
CA THR A 147 4.99 17.88 16.98
C THR A 147 3.69 18.63 16.71
N ASP A 148 3.36 19.62 17.54
CA ASP A 148 2.21 20.51 17.30
C ASP A 148 2.28 21.21 15.94
N LYS A 149 3.49 21.62 15.52
CA LYS A 149 3.70 22.28 14.23
C LYS A 149 3.40 21.31 13.07
N GLU A 150 3.94 20.10 13.13
CA GLU A 150 3.72 19.06 12.12
C GLU A 150 2.24 18.65 12.06
N THR A 151 1.60 18.52 13.22
CA THR A 151 0.16 18.24 13.32
C THR A 151 -0.67 19.32 12.64
N ARG A 152 -0.34 20.61 12.87
CA ARG A 152 -1.02 21.72 12.18
C ARG A 152 -0.82 21.68 10.67
N ILE A 153 0.40 21.37 10.19
CA ILE A 153 0.65 21.24 8.75
C ILE A 153 -0.18 20.10 8.15
N ALA A 154 -0.21 18.94 8.81
CA ALA A 154 -1.05 17.82 8.38
C ALA A 154 -2.54 18.18 8.32
N GLN A 155 -3.02 18.98 9.29
CA GLN A 155 -4.41 19.44 9.40
C GLN A 155 -4.77 20.61 8.47
N GLN A 156 -3.80 21.36 7.94
CA GLN A 156 -4.04 22.43 6.96
C GLN A 156 -4.61 21.87 5.65
N ARG A 157 -4.35 20.59 5.36
CA ARG A 157 -4.90 19.91 4.21
C ARG A 157 -6.42 19.78 4.38
N ARG A 158 -7.17 20.19 3.36
CA ARG A 158 -8.62 20.03 3.35
C ARG A 158 -9.00 18.57 3.09
N VAL A 159 -9.02 17.77 4.15
CA VAL A 159 -9.46 16.37 4.09
C VAL A 159 -10.99 16.34 3.93
N ARG A 160 -11.48 15.57 2.95
CA ARG A 160 -12.91 15.26 2.76
C ARG A 160 -13.08 13.74 2.73
N PRO A 161 -13.18 13.07 3.89
CA PRO A 161 -13.32 11.63 3.92
C PRO A 161 -14.58 11.21 3.16
N GLY A 162 -14.45 10.19 2.31
CA GLY A 162 -15.57 9.65 1.52
C GLY A 162 -15.75 10.30 0.16
N TRP A 163 -14.95 11.34 -0.16
CA TRP A 163 -15.04 12.04 -1.43
C TRP A 163 -13.92 11.63 -2.38
N ALA A 164 -14.29 11.31 -3.61
CA ALA A 164 -13.43 11.14 -4.78
C ALA A 164 -14.26 11.43 -6.04
N GLN A 165 -13.61 11.69 -7.18
CA GLN A 165 -14.34 11.83 -8.45
C GLN A 165 -15.08 10.53 -8.80
N PRO A 166 -16.27 10.59 -9.41
CA PRO A 166 -16.97 9.39 -9.89
C PRO A 166 -16.06 8.57 -10.82
N ASP A 167 -16.13 7.25 -10.68
CA ASP A 167 -15.38 6.25 -11.45
C ASP A 167 -13.85 6.38 -11.36
N SER A 168 -13.31 7.23 -10.48
CA SER A 168 -11.86 7.45 -10.36
C SER A 168 -11.12 6.37 -9.59
N LEU A 169 -11.85 5.48 -8.91
CA LEU A 169 -11.34 4.32 -8.19
C LEU A 169 -11.95 3.01 -8.72
N ASP A 170 -12.12 2.94 -10.04
CA ASP A 170 -12.59 1.76 -10.75
C ASP A 170 -11.61 0.58 -10.69
N GLY A 171 -11.98 -0.56 -11.28
CA GLY A 171 -11.15 -1.76 -11.27
C GLY A 171 -9.73 -1.56 -11.84
N ALA A 172 -9.55 -0.67 -12.82
CA ALA A 172 -8.24 -0.38 -13.40
C ALA A 172 -7.36 0.45 -12.46
N ALA A 173 -7.95 1.47 -11.82
CA ALA A 173 -7.28 2.26 -10.79
C ALA A 173 -6.86 1.37 -9.60
N LEU A 174 -7.72 0.42 -9.20
CA LEU A 174 -7.43 -0.51 -8.12
C LEU A 174 -6.35 -1.53 -8.48
N GLN A 175 -6.30 -1.99 -9.73
CA GLN A 175 -5.20 -2.84 -10.22
C GLN A 175 -3.85 -2.11 -10.19
N ALA A 176 -3.83 -0.80 -10.47
CA ALA A 176 -2.62 0.01 -10.45
C ALA A 176 -2.02 0.19 -9.04
N ILE A 177 -2.85 0.14 -7.99
CA ILE A 177 -2.41 0.25 -6.59
C ILE A 177 -2.33 -1.11 -5.87
N SER A 178 -2.42 -2.22 -6.60
CA SER A 178 -2.48 -3.55 -5.98
C SER A 178 -1.23 -3.87 -5.17
N ALA A 179 -1.40 -4.63 -4.08
CA ALA A 179 -0.30 -5.14 -3.27
C ALA A 179 0.41 -6.36 -3.88
N GLY A 180 -0.16 -6.95 -4.93
CA GLY A 180 0.34 -8.17 -5.58
C GLY A 180 1.06 -7.94 -6.89
N GLU A 181 1.44 -9.07 -7.50
CA GLU A 181 2.05 -9.10 -8.82
C GLU A 181 0.97 -9.12 -9.90
N GLN A 182 0.99 -8.13 -10.81
CA GLN A 182 -0.05 -7.92 -11.81
C GLN A 182 -0.33 -9.16 -12.68
N GLY A 183 0.71 -9.91 -13.05
CA GLY A 183 0.59 -11.08 -13.92
C GLY A 183 -0.17 -12.24 -13.27
N GLU A 184 0.12 -12.54 -12.00
CA GLU A 184 -0.58 -13.58 -11.23
C GLU A 184 -2.04 -13.19 -10.96
N GLU A 185 -2.26 -11.95 -10.51
CA GLU A 185 -3.60 -11.42 -10.22
C GLU A 185 -4.52 -11.49 -11.43
N THR A 186 -4.08 -10.95 -12.58
CA THR A 186 -4.90 -10.90 -13.80
C THR A 186 -5.44 -12.28 -14.19
N ARG A 187 -4.64 -13.35 -14.03
CA ARG A 187 -5.06 -14.72 -14.37
C ARG A 187 -6.15 -15.24 -13.43
N ILE A 188 -5.98 -15.03 -12.12
CA ILE A 188 -6.95 -15.47 -11.12
C ILE A 188 -8.24 -14.67 -11.23
N GLU A 189 -8.13 -13.36 -11.42
CA GLU A 189 -9.28 -12.46 -11.55
C GLU A 189 -10.12 -12.78 -12.78
N THR A 190 -9.45 -13.10 -13.89
CA THR A 190 -10.13 -13.58 -15.10
C THR A 190 -10.94 -14.85 -14.81
N LEU A 191 -10.34 -15.82 -14.10
CA LEU A 191 -11.03 -17.05 -13.71
C LEU A 191 -12.23 -16.76 -12.81
N LEU A 192 -12.05 -15.94 -11.77
CA LEU A 192 -13.11 -15.58 -10.81
C LEU A 192 -14.26 -14.83 -11.46
N THR A 193 -13.95 -13.88 -12.34
CA THR A 193 -14.95 -13.15 -13.12
C THR A 193 -15.82 -14.10 -13.95
N ILE A 194 -15.21 -15.11 -14.59
CA ILE A 194 -15.93 -16.12 -15.37
C ILE A 194 -16.86 -16.96 -14.49
N ILE A 195 -16.40 -17.34 -13.29
CA ILE A 195 -17.17 -18.21 -12.39
C ILE A 195 -18.11 -17.47 -11.44
N SER A 196 -18.09 -16.13 -11.41
CA SER A 196 -18.91 -15.28 -10.53
C SER A 196 -20.40 -15.63 -10.53
N GLU A 197 -21.00 -15.85 -11.71
CA GLU A 197 -22.38 -16.33 -11.88
C GLU A 197 -22.62 -17.66 -11.15
N GLY A 198 -21.63 -18.56 -11.24
CA GLY A 198 -21.65 -19.84 -10.55
C GLY A 198 -21.53 -19.68 -9.04
N ILE A 199 -20.67 -18.77 -8.56
CA ILE A 199 -20.49 -18.51 -7.13
C ILE A 199 -21.81 -18.02 -6.52
N ALA A 200 -22.45 -17.00 -7.10
CA ALA A 200 -23.70 -16.44 -6.58
C ALA A 200 -24.84 -17.48 -6.47
N LYS A 201 -24.87 -18.49 -7.36
CA LYS A 201 -25.86 -19.58 -7.31
C LYS A 201 -25.50 -20.69 -6.31
N LEU A 202 -24.21 -20.89 -6.05
CA LEU A 202 -23.73 -21.94 -5.15
C LEU A 202 -23.70 -21.48 -3.69
N TYR A 203 -23.48 -20.19 -3.47
CA TYR A 203 -23.31 -19.55 -2.18
C TYR A 203 -24.26 -18.35 -2.11
N PRO A 204 -25.56 -18.57 -1.87
CA PRO A 204 -26.51 -17.46 -1.69
C PRO A 204 -26.15 -16.64 -0.42
N PRO A 205 -26.54 -15.36 -0.34
CA PRO A 205 -26.27 -14.51 0.83
C PRO A 205 -26.80 -15.13 2.13
N ASP A 206 -25.94 -15.18 3.16
CA ASP A 206 -26.31 -15.71 4.49
C ASP A 206 -26.88 -14.61 5.39
N PHE A 207 -28.16 -14.26 5.21
CA PHE A 207 -28.85 -13.26 6.04
C PHE A 207 -29.00 -13.69 7.52
N ASP A 208 -29.15 -14.99 7.76
CA ASP A 208 -29.44 -15.53 9.10
C ASP A 208 -28.25 -15.31 10.04
N SER A 209 -27.02 -15.44 9.54
CA SER A 209 -25.79 -15.19 10.32
C SER A 209 -25.68 -13.75 10.86
N TYR A 210 -26.31 -12.79 10.18
CA TYR A 210 -26.36 -11.39 10.58
C TYR A 210 -27.64 -11.05 11.38
N GLY A 211 -28.60 -11.97 11.47
CA GLY A 211 -29.89 -11.73 12.12
C GLY A 211 -30.76 -10.71 11.39
N VAL A 212 -30.61 -10.61 10.07
CA VAL A 212 -31.43 -9.76 9.19
C VAL A 212 -32.23 -10.62 8.22
N SER A 213 -33.15 -10.00 7.51
CA SER A 213 -33.94 -10.60 6.44
C SER A 213 -34.00 -9.65 5.25
N SER A 214 -34.52 -10.12 4.12
CA SER A 214 -34.74 -9.28 2.93
C SER A 214 -35.65 -8.05 3.18
N ARG A 215 -36.43 -8.04 4.26
CA ARG A 215 -37.27 -6.90 4.66
C ARG A 215 -36.50 -5.78 5.35
N ASP A 216 -35.33 -6.10 5.90
CA ASP A 216 -34.48 -5.15 6.63
C ASP A 216 -33.56 -4.36 5.68
N ARG A 217 -33.69 -4.62 4.37
CA ARG A 217 -32.96 -3.91 3.33
C ARG A 217 -33.25 -2.41 3.37
N ILE A 218 -32.18 -1.61 3.41
CA ILE A 218 -32.26 -0.16 3.30
C ILE A 218 -32.48 0.24 1.85
N ALA A 219 -33.62 0.90 1.58
CA ALA A 219 -34.03 1.29 0.23
C ALA A 219 -33.08 2.31 -0.43
N GLU A 220 -33.06 2.33 -1.76
CA GLU A 220 -32.16 3.17 -2.58
C GLU A 220 -32.20 4.67 -2.31
N ARG A 221 -33.36 5.16 -1.87
CA ARG A 221 -33.59 6.57 -1.58
C ARG A 221 -33.96 6.80 -0.12
N ALA A 222 -33.58 5.87 0.75
CA ALA A 222 -33.79 6.02 2.18
C ALA A 222 -32.95 7.19 2.70
N ASP A 223 -33.57 8.04 3.52
CA ASP A 223 -32.86 9.08 4.28
C ASP A 223 -32.11 8.42 5.44
N HIS A 224 -30.96 7.82 5.13
CA HIS A 224 -30.13 7.11 6.09
C HIS A 224 -28.65 7.49 5.90
N PRO A 225 -27.93 7.94 6.95
CA PRO A 225 -26.55 8.42 6.80
C PRO A 225 -25.57 7.40 6.19
N LEU A 226 -25.67 6.13 6.58
CA LEU A 226 -24.85 5.08 5.96
C LEU A 226 -25.25 4.79 4.52
N ARG A 227 -26.53 4.98 4.15
CA ARG A 227 -26.96 4.81 2.77
C ARG A 227 -26.32 5.88 1.89
N SER A 228 -26.42 7.15 2.31
CA SER A 228 -25.81 8.26 1.58
C SER A 228 -24.29 8.10 1.46
N LEU A 229 -23.61 7.64 2.51
CA LEU A 229 -22.18 7.35 2.44
C LEU A 229 -21.88 6.24 1.43
N CYS A 230 -22.60 5.11 1.51
CA CYS A 230 -22.44 4.00 0.57
C CYS A 230 -22.70 4.43 -0.87
N ASP A 231 -23.70 5.29 -1.14
CA ASP A 231 -24.00 5.81 -2.48
C ASP A 231 -22.87 6.71 -3.02
N GLU A 232 -22.26 7.55 -2.17
CA GLU A 232 -21.11 8.36 -2.59
C GLU A 232 -19.88 7.49 -2.87
N LEU A 233 -19.61 6.47 -2.05
CA LEU A 233 -18.54 5.51 -2.29
C LEU A 233 -18.81 4.69 -3.56
N ALA A 234 -20.03 4.22 -3.76
CA ALA A 234 -20.43 3.48 -4.96
C ALA A 234 -20.09 4.26 -6.24
N LYS A 235 -20.37 5.56 -6.28
CA LYS A 235 -19.99 6.44 -7.41
C LYS A 235 -18.48 6.50 -7.60
N ALA A 236 -17.70 6.67 -6.54
CA ALA A 236 -16.24 6.76 -6.63
C ALA A 236 -15.61 5.46 -7.18
N PHE A 237 -16.14 4.32 -6.75
CA PHE A 237 -15.65 2.98 -7.09
C PHE A 237 -16.28 2.39 -8.37
N GLY A 238 -17.23 3.09 -9.00
CA GLY A 238 -17.94 2.58 -10.19
C GLY A 238 -18.87 1.40 -9.92
N VAL A 239 -19.36 1.25 -8.68
CA VAL A 239 -20.31 0.19 -8.29
C VAL A 239 -21.73 0.68 -8.57
N THR A 240 -22.45 -0.01 -9.45
CA THR A 240 -23.79 0.43 -9.90
C THR A 240 -24.92 -0.05 -9.02
N ASP A 241 -24.83 -1.29 -8.51
CA ASP A 241 -25.92 -1.96 -7.81
C ASP A 241 -25.42 -2.71 -6.58
N TYR A 242 -26.09 -2.49 -5.45
CA TYR A 242 -25.86 -3.21 -4.20
C TYR A 242 -27.10 -3.12 -3.31
N ASP A 243 -27.35 -4.17 -2.53
CA ASP A 243 -28.28 -4.12 -1.40
C ASP A 243 -27.52 -3.72 -0.13
N LEU A 244 -28.18 -3.00 0.78
CA LEU A 244 -27.57 -2.52 2.03
C LEU A 244 -28.38 -3.00 3.24
N TYR A 245 -27.68 -3.58 4.21
CA TYR A 245 -28.25 -4.05 5.48
C TYR A 245 -27.41 -3.55 6.65
N ILE A 246 -28.06 -3.27 7.77
CA ILE A 246 -27.39 -2.97 9.05
C ILE A 246 -27.73 -4.08 10.03
N HIS A 247 -26.73 -4.61 10.73
CA HIS A 247 -26.92 -5.71 11.66
C HIS A 247 -26.27 -5.48 13.02
N GLY A 248 -26.78 -6.19 14.03
CA GLY A 248 -26.26 -6.21 15.39
C GLY A 248 -25.43 -7.46 15.74
N SER A 249 -25.12 -8.31 14.75
CA SER A 249 -24.34 -9.54 14.98
C SER A 249 -22.91 -9.25 15.48
N PRO A 250 -22.21 -10.25 16.07
CA PRO A 250 -20.84 -10.08 16.55
C PRO A 250 -19.78 -9.78 15.49
N THR A 251 -20.12 -9.87 14.20
CA THR A 251 -19.19 -9.55 13.11
C THR A 251 -18.77 -8.07 13.20
N THR A 252 -17.46 -7.84 13.21
CA THR A 252 -16.88 -6.52 13.47
C THR A 252 -16.45 -5.77 12.20
N ASP A 253 -16.58 -6.39 11.03
CA ASP A 253 -16.23 -5.77 9.75
C ASP A 253 -17.42 -5.74 8.78
N VAL A 254 -17.33 -4.90 7.75
CA VAL A 254 -18.31 -4.83 6.66
C VAL A 254 -18.03 -5.95 5.67
N VAL A 255 -19.04 -6.79 5.42
CA VAL A 255 -18.95 -7.93 4.51
C VAL A 255 -19.87 -7.71 3.32
N ALA A 256 -19.37 -7.99 2.12
CA ALA A 256 -20.20 -8.04 0.91
C ALA A 256 -20.54 -9.50 0.59
N GLU A 257 -21.76 -9.91 0.91
CA GLU A 257 -22.28 -11.24 0.62
C GLU A 257 -22.46 -11.46 -0.89
N VAL A 258 -22.17 -12.69 -1.34
CA VAL A 258 -22.22 -13.04 -2.76
C VAL A 258 -23.67 -13.13 -3.22
N GLY A 259 -24.17 -12.07 -3.84
CA GLY A 259 -25.54 -11.95 -4.34
C GLY A 259 -25.61 -11.29 -5.71
N GLN A 260 -26.80 -11.24 -6.30
CA GLN A 260 -27.09 -10.43 -7.49
C GLN A 260 -28.38 -9.62 -7.26
N PRO A 261 -28.27 -8.34 -6.84
CA PRO A 261 -27.04 -7.59 -6.54
C PRO A 261 -26.33 -8.11 -5.26
N PRO A 262 -25.03 -7.81 -5.06
CA PRO A 262 -24.32 -8.15 -3.83
C PRO A 262 -24.95 -7.43 -2.62
N ALA A 263 -24.92 -8.07 -1.46
CA ALA A 263 -25.51 -7.53 -0.23
C ALA A 263 -24.42 -7.07 0.74
N ILE A 264 -24.33 -5.76 0.96
CA ILE A 264 -23.39 -5.16 1.91
C ILE A 264 -24.01 -5.21 3.31
N MET A 265 -23.36 -5.96 4.20
CA MET A 265 -23.70 -6.13 5.60
C MET A 265 -22.84 -5.17 6.44
N VAL A 266 -23.46 -4.15 7.03
CA VAL A 266 -22.76 -3.14 7.84
C VAL A 266 -23.05 -3.35 9.32
N PRO A 267 -22.04 -3.55 10.18
CA PRO A 267 -22.24 -3.60 11.62
C PRO A 267 -22.79 -2.28 12.17
N GLN A 268 -23.74 -2.34 13.12
CA GLN A 268 -24.40 -1.16 13.67
C GLN A 268 -23.44 -0.10 14.24
N PHE A 269 -22.32 -0.52 14.84
CA PHE A 269 -21.35 0.38 15.48
C PHE A 269 -20.66 1.33 14.49
N VAL A 270 -20.68 1.00 13.18
CA VAL A 270 -20.09 1.83 12.12
C VAL A 270 -20.77 3.21 12.06
N SER A 271 -22.03 3.31 12.51
CA SER A 271 -22.75 4.58 12.63
C SER A 271 -22.19 5.50 13.71
N ASP A 272 -21.46 4.97 14.69
CA ASP A 272 -21.01 5.69 15.89
C ASP A 272 -19.53 6.10 15.84
N VAL A 273 -18.77 5.58 14.87
CA VAL A 273 -17.36 5.96 14.70
C VAL A 273 -17.20 7.27 13.92
N PRO A 274 -16.08 8.00 14.12
CA PRO A 274 -15.73 9.19 13.34
C PRO A 274 -15.81 8.96 11.82
N LEU A 275 -16.13 10.01 11.05
CA LEU A 275 -16.41 9.88 9.63
C LEU A 275 -15.26 9.23 8.83
N ALA A 276 -14.00 9.59 9.11
CA ALA A 276 -12.87 8.99 8.41
C ALA A 276 -12.69 7.50 8.72
N GLU A 277 -12.89 7.09 9.99
CA GLU A 277 -12.91 5.67 10.38
C GLU A 277 -14.05 4.94 9.65
N ARG A 278 -15.24 5.54 9.64
CA ARG A 278 -16.43 5.01 8.96
C ARG A 278 -16.19 4.79 7.47
N VAL A 279 -15.63 5.80 6.80
CA VAL A 279 -15.28 5.73 5.38
C VAL A 279 -14.30 4.60 5.14
N PHE A 280 -13.23 4.49 5.94
CA PHE A 280 -12.25 3.43 5.79
C PHE A 280 -12.89 2.04 5.91
N ILE A 281 -13.74 1.83 6.92
CA ILE A 281 -14.40 0.55 7.16
C ILE A 281 -15.29 0.16 5.96
N VAL A 282 -16.15 1.08 5.51
CA VAL A 282 -17.12 0.81 4.45
C VAL A 282 -16.46 0.72 3.06
N ALA A 283 -15.48 1.59 2.77
CA ALA A 283 -14.85 1.67 1.45
C ALA A 283 -14.07 0.39 1.07
N ARG A 284 -13.61 -0.42 2.04
CA ARG A 284 -13.00 -1.72 1.75
C ARG A 284 -13.95 -2.64 0.99
N ALA A 285 -15.22 -2.69 1.38
CA ALA A 285 -16.23 -3.49 0.68
C ALA A 285 -16.44 -3.00 -0.76
N PHE A 286 -16.49 -1.67 -0.98
CA PHE A 286 -16.62 -1.10 -2.32
C PHE A 286 -15.40 -1.34 -3.21
N ALA A 287 -14.19 -1.30 -2.64
CA ALA A 287 -12.97 -1.67 -3.38
C ALA A 287 -12.98 -3.15 -3.82
N LEU A 288 -13.52 -4.04 -2.98
CA LEU A 288 -13.71 -5.44 -3.34
C LEU A 288 -14.78 -5.61 -4.43
N LEU A 289 -15.89 -4.87 -4.35
CA LEU A 289 -16.97 -4.91 -5.35
C LEU A 289 -16.51 -4.37 -6.71
N ALA A 290 -15.73 -3.29 -6.75
CA ALA A 290 -15.21 -2.69 -7.99
C ALA A 290 -14.33 -3.64 -8.83
N ARG A 291 -13.82 -4.73 -8.22
CA ARG A 291 -13.05 -5.78 -8.89
C ARG A 291 -13.72 -7.15 -8.86
N ASP A 292 -14.97 -7.27 -8.39
CA ASP A 292 -15.65 -8.55 -8.15
C ASP A 292 -14.87 -9.51 -7.21
N MET A 293 -14.06 -8.96 -6.29
CA MET A 293 -13.19 -9.70 -5.37
C MET A 293 -13.82 -9.96 -3.99
N HIS A 294 -15.04 -9.51 -3.74
CA HIS A 294 -15.74 -9.77 -2.48
C HIS A 294 -15.85 -11.26 -2.08
N PRO A 295 -15.95 -12.26 -3.00
CA PRO A 295 -15.99 -13.66 -2.60
C PRO A 295 -14.71 -14.14 -1.91
N VAL A 296 -13.58 -13.44 -2.11
CA VAL A 296 -12.30 -13.77 -1.46
C VAL A 296 -12.42 -13.66 0.05
N VAL A 297 -13.10 -12.62 0.52
CA VAL A 297 -13.32 -12.36 1.95
C VAL A 297 -14.47 -13.22 2.48
N THR A 298 -15.60 -13.25 1.77
CA THR A 298 -16.83 -13.91 2.24
C THR A 298 -16.73 -15.44 2.29
N LEU A 299 -16.13 -16.09 1.29
CA LEU A 299 -15.97 -17.55 1.28
C LEU A 299 -14.78 -18.00 2.14
N GLY A 300 -13.81 -17.12 2.34
CA GLY A 300 -12.53 -17.42 2.96
C GLY A 300 -11.59 -18.21 2.05
N ARG A 301 -10.29 -18.13 2.39
CA ARG A 301 -9.16 -18.61 1.57
C ARG A 301 -9.24 -20.10 1.22
N ARG A 302 -9.65 -20.93 2.17
CA ARG A 302 -9.77 -22.39 1.98
C ARG A 302 -10.87 -22.77 1.00
N GLU A 303 -12.07 -22.20 1.17
CA GLU A 303 -13.21 -22.54 0.30
C GLU A 303 -12.98 -22.01 -1.12
N LEU A 304 -12.35 -20.83 -1.24
CA LEU A 304 -11.96 -20.25 -2.51
C LEU A 304 -10.92 -21.11 -3.24
N GLY A 305 -9.87 -21.56 -2.53
CA GLY A 305 -8.89 -22.50 -3.09
C GLY A 305 -9.54 -23.81 -3.55
N ARG A 306 -10.52 -24.32 -2.79
CA ARG A 306 -11.31 -25.50 -3.19
C ARG A 306 -12.15 -25.24 -4.44
N LEU A 307 -12.79 -24.07 -4.53
CA LEU A 307 -13.59 -23.67 -5.68
C LEU A 307 -12.73 -23.54 -6.94
N VAL A 308 -11.55 -22.92 -6.85
CA VAL A 308 -10.62 -22.83 -7.98
C VAL A 308 -10.11 -24.21 -8.37
N ALA A 309 -9.70 -25.06 -7.43
CA ALA A 309 -9.31 -26.43 -7.72
C ALA A 309 -10.43 -27.22 -8.43
N ALA A 310 -11.69 -27.03 -8.01
CA ALA A 310 -12.85 -27.61 -8.67
C ALA A 310 -13.11 -27.01 -10.07
N ALA A 311 -12.86 -25.71 -10.26
CA ALA A 311 -12.99 -25.04 -11.56
C ALA A 311 -11.97 -25.60 -12.59
N LEU A 312 -10.78 -25.99 -12.12
CA LEU A 312 -9.70 -26.55 -12.95
C LEU A 312 -9.88 -28.03 -13.29
N GLN A 313 -10.82 -28.76 -12.66
CA GLN A 313 -11.00 -30.21 -12.86
C GLN A 313 -11.25 -30.63 -14.32
N GLY A 314 -11.82 -29.74 -15.15
CA GLY A 314 -12.05 -30.03 -16.57
C GLY A 314 -10.77 -30.08 -17.41
N VAL A 315 -9.69 -29.44 -16.96
CA VAL A 315 -8.41 -29.33 -17.68
C VAL A 315 -7.28 -30.07 -16.96
N ALA A 316 -7.26 -30.03 -15.62
CA ALA A 316 -6.26 -30.68 -14.78
C ALA A 316 -6.93 -31.41 -13.59
N PRO A 317 -7.42 -32.65 -13.78
CA PRO A 317 -8.11 -33.40 -12.73
C PRO A 317 -7.29 -33.64 -11.46
N GLY A 318 -5.95 -33.70 -11.57
CA GLY A 318 -5.04 -33.89 -10.44
C GLY A 318 -4.73 -32.62 -9.64
N TYR A 319 -5.20 -31.44 -10.08
CA TYR A 319 -4.92 -30.18 -9.39
C TYR A 319 -5.59 -30.14 -8.01
N GLY A 320 -4.81 -29.85 -6.96
CA GLY A 320 -5.30 -29.77 -5.57
C GLY A 320 -5.47 -31.11 -4.85
N ALA A 321 -4.99 -32.23 -5.44
CA ALA A 321 -5.08 -33.57 -4.84
C ALA A 321 -4.28 -33.74 -3.54
N ASP A 322 -3.35 -32.83 -3.26
CA ASP A 322 -2.59 -32.72 -2.00
C ASP A 322 -3.42 -32.13 -0.85
N ARG A 323 -4.50 -31.39 -1.16
CA ARG A 323 -5.32 -30.66 -0.18
C ARG A 323 -6.77 -31.16 -0.08
N TYR A 324 -7.32 -31.69 -1.16
CA TYR A 324 -8.73 -32.08 -1.26
C TYR A 324 -8.90 -33.48 -1.85
N THR A 325 -10.01 -34.14 -1.51
CA THR A 325 -10.28 -35.46 -2.10
C THR A 325 -10.86 -35.32 -3.52
N GLN A 326 -10.57 -36.30 -4.37
CA GLN A 326 -11.05 -36.29 -5.76
C GLN A 326 -12.58 -36.27 -5.86
N ASP A 327 -13.29 -36.94 -4.96
CA ASP A 327 -14.75 -36.98 -4.94
C ASP A 327 -15.35 -35.61 -4.57
N GLU A 328 -14.78 -34.90 -3.60
CA GLU A 328 -15.18 -33.54 -3.24
C GLU A 328 -15.03 -32.58 -4.42
N LEU A 329 -13.86 -32.57 -5.08
CA LEU A 329 -13.61 -31.71 -6.23
C LEU A 329 -14.52 -32.05 -7.40
N THR A 330 -14.75 -33.33 -7.68
CA THR A 330 -15.65 -33.77 -8.76
C THR A 330 -17.09 -33.34 -8.52
N ARG A 331 -17.58 -33.47 -7.28
CA ARG A 331 -18.94 -33.03 -6.91
C ARG A 331 -19.09 -31.51 -7.04
N LEU A 332 -18.13 -30.75 -6.53
CA LEU A 332 -18.15 -29.29 -6.62
C LEU A 332 -18.05 -28.81 -8.08
N HIS A 333 -17.17 -29.40 -8.88
CA HIS A 333 -17.05 -29.12 -10.31
C HIS A 333 -18.38 -29.32 -11.05
N LYS A 334 -19.07 -30.45 -10.83
CA LYS A 334 -20.38 -30.72 -11.45
C LYS A 334 -21.42 -29.67 -11.08
N ARG A 335 -21.46 -29.25 -9.80
CA ARG A 335 -22.36 -28.18 -9.32
C ARG A 335 -22.03 -26.84 -9.96
N LEU A 336 -20.74 -26.49 -10.03
CA LEU A 336 -20.25 -25.26 -10.66
C LEU A 336 -20.61 -25.22 -12.15
N ILE A 337 -20.27 -26.24 -12.93
CA ILE A 337 -20.59 -26.31 -14.36
C ILE A 337 -22.10 -26.22 -14.59
N LYS A 338 -22.93 -26.86 -13.75
CA LYS A 338 -24.39 -26.75 -13.83
C LYS A 338 -24.88 -25.32 -13.59
N ALA A 339 -24.24 -24.58 -12.68
CA ALA A 339 -24.58 -23.20 -12.34
C ALA A 339 -24.16 -22.19 -13.42
N LEU A 340 -23.09 -22.46 -14.17
CA LEU A 340 -22.58 -21.57 -15.22
C LEU A 340 -23.39 -21.62 -16.52
N SER A 341 -23.49 -20.48 -17.19
CA SER A 341 -23.96 -20.39 -18.58
C SER A 341 -23.08 -21.15 -19.57
N ARG A 342 -23.62 -21.50 -20.74
CA ARG A 342 -22.85 -22.20 -21.80
C ARG A 342 -21.62 -21.41 -22.25
N ARG A 343 -21.73 -20.08 -22.31
CA ARG A 343 -20.62 -19.18 -22.67
C ARG A 343 -19.50 -19.26 -21.63
N ASN A 344 -19.84 -19.16 -20.35
CA ASN A 344 -18.85 -19.16 -19.27
C ASN A 344 -18.18 -20.52 -19.10
N ARG A 345 -18.86 -21.63 -19.39
CA ARG A 345 -18.21 -22.96 -19.42
C ARG A 345 -17.05 -23.03 -20.42
N LYS A 346 -17.26 -22.52 -21.65
CA LYS A 346 -16.21 -22.48 -22.67
C LYS A 346 -15.07 -21.52 -22.29
N ALA A 347 -15.41 -20.36 -21.73
CA ALA A 347 -14.42 -19.40 -21.24
C ALA A 347 -13.59 -19.97 -20.07
N LEU A 348 -14.23 -20.73 -19.17
CA LEU A 348 -13.59 -21.38 -18.04
C LEU A 348 -12.48 -22.33 -18.48
N GLU A 349 -12.73 -23.18 -19.49
CA GLU A 349 -11.70 -24.10 -20.01
C GLU A 349 -10.46 -23.34 -20.51
N GLN A 350 -10.66 -22.19 -21.18
CA GLN A 350 -9.56 -21.37 -21.69
C GLN A 350 -8.78 -20.68 -20.56
N ALA A 351 -9.48 -20.07 -19.60
CA ALA A 351 -8.86 -19.42 -18.43
C ALA A 351 -8.14 -20.44 -17.54
N ALA A 352 -8.70 -21.63 -17.37
CA ALA A 352 -8.07 -22.73 -16.65
C ALA A 352 -6.75 -23.15 -17.30
N ALA A 353 -6.73 -23.31 -18.62
CA ALA A 353 -5.50 -23.65 -19.34
C ALA A 353 -4.42 -22.57 -19.20
N GLN A 354 -4.81 -21.29 -19.22
CA GLN A 354 -3.87 -20.17 -19.01
C GLN A 354 -3.34 -20.10 -17.57
N LEU A 355 -4.18 -20.37 -16.56
CA LEU A 355 -3.71 -20.38 -15.17
C LEU A 355 -2.64 -21.45 -14.93
N LEU A 356 -2.72 -22.57 -15.66
CA LEU A 356 -1.83 -23.73 -15.53
C LEU A 356 -0.49 -23.58 -16.27
N THR A 357 -0.24 -22.48 -17.00
CA THR A 357 1.05 -22.26 -17.67
C THR A 357 2.15 -21.75 -16.73
N GLU A 358 1.76 -21.30 -15.54
CA GLU A 358 2.62 -20.69 -14.53
C GLU A 358 2.57 -21.48 -13.22
N PRO A 359 3.46 -21.20 -12.23
CA PRO A 359 3.41 -21.83 -10.92
C PRO A 359 2.02 -21.71 -10.26
N ALA A 360 1.69 -22.71 -9.43
CA ALA A 360 0.42 -22.75 -8.73
C ALA A 360 0.24 -21.53 -7.82
N VAL A 361 -0.97 -20.96 -7.87
CA VAL A 361 -1.38 -19.83 -7.04
C VAL A 361 -1.35 -20.18 -5.56
N ASP A 362 -0.72 -19.32 -4.77
CA ASP A 362 -0.83 -19.36 -3.32
C ASP A 362 -2.06 -18.54 -2.90
N PHE A 363 -3.19 -19.23 -2.65
CA PHE A 363 -4.45 -18.58 -2.28
C PHE A 363 -4.40 -17.88 -0.92
N ASP A 364 -3.49 -18.29 -0.02
CA ASP A 364 -3.33 -17.61 1.26
C ASP A 364 -2.64 -16.27 1.08
N ARG A 365 -1.54 -16.25 0.29
CA ARG A 365 -0.85 -15.02 -0.10
C ARG A 365 -1.74 -14.11 -0.95
N TRP A 366 -2.40 -14.65 -1.96
CA TRP A 366 -3.26 -13.88 -2.85
C TRP A 366 -4.48 -13.31 -2.13
N GLY A 367 -5.12 -14.07 -1.23
CA GLY A 367 -6.20 -13.55 -0.38
C GLY A 367 -5.75 -12.37 0.49
N GLN A 368 -4.54 -12.46 1.08
CA GLN A 368 -3.95 -11.34 1.81
C GLN A 368 -3.72 -10.12 0.91
N THR A 369 -3.22 -10.31 -0.31
CA THR A 369 -3.06 -9.24 -1.29
C THR A 369 -4.36 -8.50 -1.58
N VAL A 370 -5.46 -9.23 -1.79
CA VAL A 370 -6.79 -8.65 -2.03
C VAL A 370 -7.24 -7.80 -0.84
N GLU A 371 -7.07 -8.30 0.38
CA GLU A 371 -7.35 -7.55 1.61
C GLU A 371 -6.50 -6.27 1.72
N LEU A 372 -5.19 -6.36 1.45
CA LEU A 372 -4.27 -5.22 1.46
C LEU A 372 -4.66 -4.17 0.41
N THR A 373 -4.95 -4.57 -0.83
CA THR A 373 -5.39 -3.66 -1.90
C THR A 373 -6.69 -2.95 -1.53
N SER A 374 -7.65 -3.66 -0.92
CA SER A 374 -8.89 -3.03 -0.44
C SER A 374 -8.62 -1.99 0.66
N ALA A 375 -7.69 -2.27 1.57
CA ALA A 375 -7.29 -1.35 2.63
C ALA A 375 -6.55 -0.12 2.07
N ARG A 376 -5.67 -0.30 1.07
CA ARG A 376 -5.01 0.80 0.35
C ARG A 376 -6.02 1.75 -0.27
N ALA A 377 -6.99 1.22 -1.01
CA ALA A 377 -8.05 2.00 -1.64
C ALA A 377 -8.91 2.75 -0.59
N ALA A 378 -9.31 2.05 0.47
CA ALA A 378 -10.06 2.65 1.56
C ALA A 378 -9.29 3.77 2.27
N ALA A 379 -7.97 3.61 2.47
CA ALA A 379 -7.11 4.62 3.06
C ALA A 379 -7.04 5.88 2.19
N LEU A 380 -7.00 5.75 0.86
CA LEU A 380 -7.01 6.90 -0.05
C LEU A 380 -8.29 7.73 0.12
N VAL A 381 -9.46 7.09 0.15
CA VAL A 381 -10.76 7.78 0.21
C VAL A 381 -11.08 8.29 1.61
N ALA A 382 -10.70 7.55 2.65
CA ALA A 382 -10.75 8.05 4.04
C ALA A 382 -9.83 9.27 4.19
N ASN A 383 -8.71 9.25 3.47
CA ASN A 383 -7.75 10.33 3.35
C ASN A 383 -7.21 10.79 4.72
N ASP A 384 -7.17 9.89 5.69
CA ASP A 384 -6.71 10.10 7.06
C ASP A 384 -6.10 8.79 7.56
N LEU A 385 -4.76 8.71 7.52
CA LEU A 385 -4.05 7.49 7.89
C LEU A 385 -4.23 7.14 9.39
N PRO A 386 -4.11 8.07 10.36
CA PRO A 386 -4.46 7.80 11.75
C PRO A 386 -5.86 7.19 11.92
N ALA A 387 -6.87 7.73 11.24
CA ALA A 387 -8.23 7.17 11.29
C ALA A 387 -8.32 5.77 10.66
N ALA A 388 -7.62 5.50 9.55
CA ALA A 388 -7.55 4.16 8.96
C ALA A 388 -6.96 3.13 9.94
N ILE A 389 -5.88 3.50 10.65
CA ILE A 389 -5.26 2.64 11.67
C ILE A 389 -6.19 2.44 12.88
N ALA A 390 -6.88 3.49 13.33
CA ALA A 390 -7.88 3.39 14.39
C ALA A 390 -9.05 2.48 14.01
N ALA A 391 -9.52 2.56 12.77
CA ALA A 391 -10.55 1.67 12.24
C ALA A 391 -10.10 0.20 12.20
N LEU A 392 -8.88 -0.09 11.74
CA LEU A 392 -8.33 -1.45 11.77
C LEU A 392 -8.32 -2.05 13.17
N ARG A 393 -8.07 -1.24 14.23
CA ARG A 393 -8.09 -1.71 15.62
C ARG A 393 -9.50 -2.14 16.05
N ARG A 394 -10.55 -1.61 15.43
CA ARG A 394 -11.94 -1.94 15.73
C ARG A 394 -12.43 -3.17 14.97
N THR A 395 -12.07 -3.30 13.69
CA THR A 395 -12.68 -4.29 12.78
C THR A 395 -11.97 -5.65 12.75
N GLY A 396 -11.38 -6.09 13.86
CA GLY A 396 -10.92 -7.48 13.98
C GLY A 396 -9.63 -7.85 13.27
N ALA A 397 -8.82 -6.91 12.78
CA ALA A 397 -7.40 -7.20 12.62
C ALA A 397 -6.83 -7.38 14.03
N THR A 398 -6.13 -8.48 14.29
CA THR A 398 -5.37 -8.69 15.52
C THR A 398 -4.24 -7.67 15.60
N LEU A 399 -4.58 -6.40 15.74
CA LEU A 399 -3.61 -5.35 15.94
C LEU A 399 -3.15 -5.48 17.38
N PRO A 400 -1.85 -5.73 17.61
CA PRO A 400 -1.33 -5.76 18.95
C PRO A 400 -1.66 -4.42 19.62
N ASN A 401 -1.97 -4.46 20.92
CA ASN A 401 -2.18 -3.25 21.72
C ASN A 401 -0.82 -2.59 22.00
N VAL A 402 -0.18 -2.13 20.92
CA VAL A 402 1.14 -1.52 20.87
C VAL A 402 1.04 -0.25 20.03
N GLU A 403 1.97 0.65 20.26
CA GLU A 403 2.04 1.97 19.63
C GLU A 403 3.42 2.17 18.99
N GLY A 404 3.58 3.25 18.24
CA GLY A 404 4.87 3.61 17.63
C GLY A 404 5.41 2.54 16.68
N ALA A 405 6.72 2.34 16.71
CA ALA A 405 7.44 1.38 15.87
C ALA A 405 6.92 -0.07 16.02
N ALA A 406 6.52 -0.47 17.23
CA ALA A 406 6.03 -1.83 17.49
C ALA A 406 4.72 -2.13 16.73
N LEU A 407 3.91 -1.12 16.45
CA LEU A 407 2.69 -1.26 15.65
C LEU A 407 3.00 -1.63 14.20
N VAL A 408 4.06 -1.05 13.63
CA VAL A 408 4.50 -1.31 12.26
C VAL A 408 4.89 -2.79 12.13
N HIS A 409 5.81 -3.25 12.98
CA HIS A 409 6.28 -4.64 12.93
C HIS A 409 5.21 -5.68 13.32
N GLY A 410 4.20 -5.26 14.09
CA GLY A 410 3.13 -6.13 14.57
C GLY A 410 2.00 -6.39 13.57
N SER A 411 1.97 -5.71 12.41
CA SER A 411 0.89 -5.86 11.43
C SER A 411 1.33 -5.65 10.00
N VAL A 412 1.10 -6.67 9.17
CA VAL A 412 1.34 -6.62 7.72
C VAL A 412 0.49 -5.52 7.07
N THR A 413 -0.77 -5.36 7.46
CA THR A 413 -1.65 -4.31 6.91
C THR A 413 -1.15 -2.91 7.25
N VAL A 414 -0.68 -2.66 8.48
CA VAL A 414 -0.13 -1.35 8.86
C VAL A 414 1.16 -1.07 8.11
N THR A 415 2.07 -2.06 8.04
CA THR A 415 3.32 -1.96 7.26
C THR A 415 3.03 -1.65 5.79
N ASP A 416 2.06 -2.33 5.18
CA ASP A 416 1.67 -2.12 3.79
C ASP A 416 1.08 -0.72 3.57
N LEU A 417 0.15 -0.31 4.43
CA LEU A 417 -0.45 1.03 4.35
C LEU A 417 0.60 2.12 4.49
N LEU A 418 1.59 1.99 5.37
CA LEU A 418 2.66 2.97 5.54
C LEU A 418 3.56 3.06 4.30
N HIS A 419 3.97 1.92 3.72
CA HIS A 419 4.71 1.91 2.45
C HIS A 419 3.91 2.56 1.33
N PHE A 420 2.64 2.17 1.19
CA PHE A 420 1.78 2.64 0.13
C PHE A 420 1.44 4.13 0.30
N TRP A 421 1.15 4.60 1.51
CA TRP A 421 0.55 5.91 1.78
C TRP A 421 1.27 7.08 1.09
N ALA A 422 2.60 7.05 1.08
CA ALA A 422 3.46 8.07 0.48
C ALA A 422 4.16 7.61 -0.81
N SER A 423 3.80 6.44 -1.35
CA SER A 423 4.32 5.93 -2.62
C SER A 423 3.89 6.80 -3.80
N GLU A 424 4.62 6.73 -4.91
CA GLU A 424 4.26 7.42 -6.15
C GLU A 424 2.87 7.03 -6.65
N ALA A 425 2.57 5.72 -6.68
CA ALA A 425 1.25 5.21 -7.07
C ALA A 425 0.11 5.79 -6.21
N ALA A 426 0.31 5.95 -4.90
CA ALA A 426 -0.71 6.55 -4.04
C ALA A 426 -0.87 8.06 -4.28
N PHE A 427 0.21 8.77 -4.64
CA PHE A 427 0.13 10.18 -5.02
C PHE A 427 -0.55 10.37 -6.38
N GLU A 428 -0.23 9.53 -7.36
CA GLU A 428 -0.88 9.52 -8.67
C GLU A 428 -2.38 9.23 -8.53
N CYS A 429 -2.74 8.18 -7.77
CA CYS A 429 -4.13 7.82 -7.54
C CYS A 429 -4.90 8.95 -6.84
N ARG A 430 -4.33 9.60 -5.81
CA ARG A 430 -4.98 10.75 -5.17
C ARG A 430 -5.20 11.92 -6.13
N ARG A 431 -4.24 12.24 -6.99
CA ARG A 431 -4.38 13.30 -8.00
C ARG A 431 -5.46 12.95 -9.03
N ALA A 432 -5.45 11.72 -9.55
CA ALA A 432 -6.44 11.25 -10.51
C ALA A 432 -7.86 11.26 -9.93
N ALA A 433 -8.01 10.89 -8.65
CA ALA A 433 -9.27 10.92 -7.92
C ALA A 433 -9.68 12.32 -7.41
N GLY A 434 -8.83 13.34 -7.59
CA GLY A 434 -9.03 14.71 -7.12
C GLY A 434 -8.90 14.90 -5.61
N ILE A 435 -8.44 13.89 -4.87
CA ILE A 435 -8.33 13.84 -3.40
C ILE A 435 -7.22 14.77 -2.88
N LEU A 436 -6.20 15.00 -3.71
CA LEU A 436 -5.02 15.83 -3.40
C LEU A 436 -5.03 17.16 -4.14
#